data_AF-A0A0C3A146-F1
#
_entry.id   AF-A0A0C3A146-F1
#
_cell.length_a   1.000
_cell.length_b   1.000
_cell.length_c   1.000
_cell.angle_alpha   90.00
_cell.angle_beta   90.00
_cell.angle_gamma   90.00
#
_symmetry.space_group_name_H-M   'P 1'
#
loop_
_entity.id
_entity.type
_entity.pdbx_description
1 polymer ?
#
loop_
_entity_poly.entity_id
_entity_poly.type
_entity_poly.pdbx_seq_one_letter_code
_entity_poly.pdbx_strand_id
1 'polypeptide(L)'
;KDCDLDFVSHALPLLCPKSSMASPMCKPIIHGAGCILVFEYSYFLLQQNGDTSNALDLAVKEYQSSGTQATVLTALQHAINEYSNDYGVLMQAIIDIIVDNRMCK
;
A
#
# COMPACT_ATOMS: atom_id res chain seq x y z
N LYS A 1 -28.29 -6.42 8.08
CA LYS A 1 -27.61 -7.58 7.43
C LYS A 1 -26.18 -7.11 7.22
N ASP A 2 -25.46 -7.06 8.34
CA ASP A 2 -24.10 -6.55 8.42
C ASP A 2 -23.20 -7.47 7.60
N CYS A 3 -22.54 -6.90 6.60
CA CYS A 3 -21.42 -7.58 5.97
C CYS A 3 -20.28 -7.47 6.96
N ASP A 4 -20.00 -8.61 7.58
CA ASP A 4 -18.90 -8.91 8.48
C ASP A 4 -17.58 -8.35 7.91
N LEU A 5 -17.26 -7.12 8.33
CA LEU A 5 -16.04 -6.39 7.97
C LEU A 5 -14.88 -6.77 8.91
N ASP A 6 -15.13 -7.66 9.88
CA ASP A 6 -14.15 -8.13 10.85
C ASP A 6 -13.25 -9.22 10.24
N PHE A 7 -13.70 -9.94 9.21
CA PHE A 7 -12.89 -10.93 8.52
C PHE A 7 -11.70 -10.33 7.73
N VAL A 8 -11.87 -9.13 7.16
CA VAL A 8 -10.81 -8.47 6.35
C VAL A 8 -9.72 -7.86 7.24
N SER A 9 -10.06 -7.53 8.49
CA SER A 9 -9.15 -6.91 9.46
C SER A 9 -7.98 -7.81 9.87
N HIS A 10 -8.18 -9.13 9.85
CA HIS A 10 -7.15 -10.10 10.24
C HIS A 10 -6.22 -10.54 9.10
N ALA A 11 -6.59 -10.29 7.85
CA ALA A 11 -5.82 -10.72 6.67
C ALA A 11 -4.83 -9.67 6.16
N LEU A 12 -5.00 -8.40 6.54
CA LEU A 12 -4.08 -7.33 6.17
C LEU A 12 -3.17 -7.01 7.37
N PRO A 13 -1.98 -7.65 7.48
CA PRO A 13 -1.03 -7.25 8.50
C PRO A 13 -0.80 -5.74 8.37
N LEU A 14 -0.91 -5.01 9.48
CA LEU A 14 -0.61 -3.58 9.54
C LEU A 14 0.78 -3.33 8.95
N LEU A 15 0.84 -2.91 7.68
CA LEU A 15 2.06 -2.66 6.92
C LEU A 15 2.81 -1.39 7.38
N CYS A 16 2.33 -0.71 8.43
CA CYS A 16 2.92 0.51 8.96
C CYS A 16 3.75 0.23 10.23
N PRO A 17 4.99 0.74 10.33
CA PRO A 17 5.76 0.66 11.58
C PRO A 17 5.07 1.46 12.70
N LYS A 18 5.18 0.95 13.94
CA LYS A 18 4.47 1.45 15.14
C LYS A 18 4.93 2.83 15.66
N SER A 19 5.92 3.48 15.06
CA SER A 19 6.51 4.71 15.59
C SER A 19 6.54 5.84 14.56
N SER A 20 5.50 6.67 14.53
CA SER A 20 5.64 8.06 14.08
C SER A 20 4.44 8.88 14.55
N MET A 21 4.71 10.06 15.12
CA MET A 21 3.73 11.12 15.39
C MET A 21 3.25 11.71 14.06
N ALA A 22 2.56 10.91 13.27
CA ALA A 22 1.92 11.35 12.05
C ALA A 22 0.46 11.66 12.35
N SER A 23 -0.12 12.67 11.67
CA SER A 23 -1.53 12.99 11.78
C SER A 23 -2.38 11.71 11.60
N PRO A 24 -3.59 11.63 12.19
CA PRO A 24 -4.41 10.42 12.09
C PRO A 24 -4.73 10.03 10.63
N MET A 25 -4.60 10.96 9.67
CA MET A 25 -4.78 10.71 8.23
C MET A 25 -3.56 10.07 7.56
N CYS A 26 -2.34 10.22 8.10
CA CYS A 26 -1.14 9.66 7.47
C CYS A 26 -1.14 8.12 7.45
N LYS A 27 -1.63 7.49 8.52
CA LYS A 27 -1.65 6.02 8.64
C LYS A 27 -2.58 5.38 7.59
N PRO A 28 -3.83 5.85 7.39
CA PRO A 28 -4.69 5.39 6.30
C PRO A 28 -4.09 5.57 4.91
N ILE A 29 -3.44 6.72 4.62
CA ILE A 29 -2.82 6.98 3.32
C ILE A 29 -1.72 5.96 3.02
N ILE A 30 -0.79 5.78 3.96
CA ILE A 30 0.32 4.82 3.82
C ILE A 30 -0.20 3.39 3.67
N HIS A 31 -1.17 3.01 4.50
CA HIS A 31 -1.75 1.67 4.42
C HIS A 31 -2.49 1.44 3.10
N GLY A 32 -3.31 2.41 2.67
CA GLY A 32 -4.07 2.35 1.43
C GLY A 32 -3.17 2.21 0.20
N ALA A 33 -2.09 3.00 0.12
CA ALA A 33 -1.11 2.89 -0.95
C ALA A 33 -0.45 1.50 -0.99
N GLY A 34 -0.04 0.97 0.17
CA GLY A 34 0.51 -0.38 0.26
C GLY A 34 -0.48 -1.46 -0.20
N CYS A 35 -1.75 -1.35 0.18
CA CYS A 35 -2.79 -2.28 -0.28
C CYS A 35 -2.99 -2.22 -1.78
N ILE A 36 -3.00 -1.03 -2.40
CA ILE A 36 -3.15 -0.88 -3.86
C ILE A 36 -2.02 -1.62 -4.58
N LEU A 37 -0.77 -1.45 -4.14
CA LEU A 37 0.39 -2.13 -4.73
C LEU A 37 0.31 -3.66 -4.56
N VAL A 38 -0.07 -4.13 -3.36
CA VAL A 38 -0.23 -5.57 -3.10
C VAL A 38 -1.34 -6.16 -3.99
N PHE A 39 -2.48 -5.49 -4.13
CA PHE A 39 -3.57 -5.97 -4.98
C PHE A 39 -3.21 -5.94 -6.46
N GLU A 40 -2.54 -4.89 -6.92
CA GLU A 40 -2.06 -4.76 -8.29
C GLU A 40 -1.15 -5.94 -8.66
N TYR A 41 -0.19 -6.27 -7.82
CA TYR A 41 0.71 -7.38 -8.08
C TYR A 41 0.06 -8.75 -7.91
N SER A 42 -0.84 -8.90 -6.93
CA SER A 42 -1.64 -10.13 -6.78
C SER A 42 -2.44 -10.43 -8.05
N TYR A 43 -3.03 -9.40 -8.65
CA TYR A 43 -3.77 -9.51 -9.90
C TYR A 43 -2.86 -9.89 -11.07
N PHE A 44 -1.67 -9.27 -11.16
CA PHE A 44 -0.66 -9.64 -12.15
C PHE A 44 -0.23 -11.12 -12.04
N LEU A 45 0.01 -11.62 -10.83
CA LEU A 45 0.37 -13.03 -10.60
C LEU A 45 -0.73 -13.99 -11.07
N LEU A 46 -2.00 -13.65 -10.80
CA LEU A 46 -3.15 -14.43 -11.24
C LEU A 46 -3.27 -14.47 -12.77
N GLN A 47 -2.96 -13.36 -13.46
CA GLN A 47 -2.97 -13.33 -14.92
C GLN A 47 -1.89 -14.21 -15.55
N GLN A 48 -0.69 -14.26 -14.96
CA GLN A 48 0.43 -15.02 -15.55
C GLN A 48 0.28 -16.53 -15.37
N ASN A 49 -0.09 -16.98 -14.17
CA ASN A 49 0.07 -18.39 -13.78
C ASN A 49 -1.24 -19.17 -13.67
N GLY A 50 -2.40 -18.50 -13.78
CA GLY A 50 -3.74 -19.12 -13.81
C GLY A 50 -4.22 -19.74 -12.48
N ASP A 51 -3.32 -20.34 -11.70
CA ASP A 51 -3.60 -20.88 -10.36
C ASP A 51 -2.50 -20.47 -9.37
N THR A 52 -2.71 -19.32 -8.72
CA THR A 52 -1.94 -18.88 -7.57
C THR A 52 -2.92 -18.69 -6.42
N SER A 53 -3.37 -19.80 -5.84
CA SER A 53 -4.19 -19.81 -4.61
C SER A 53 -3.57 -19.01 -3.44
N ASN A 54 -2.28 -18.71 -3.53
CA ASN A 54 -1.50 -17.88 -2.60
C ASN A 54 -1.00 -16.55 -3.21
N ALA A 55 -1.62 -16.04 -4.28
CA ALA A 55 -1.18 -14.81 -4.97
C ALA A 55 -1.01 -13.62 -4.02
N LEU A 56 -1.97 -13.47 -3.10
CA LEU A 56 -1.96 -12.39 -2.12
C LEU A 56 -0.76 -12.49 -1.17
N ASP A 57 -0.47 -13.69 -0.66
CA ASP A 57 0.66 -13.91 0.24
C ASP A 57 2.00 -13.65 -0.47
N LEU A 58 2.11 -14.07 -1.73
CA LEU A 58 3.28 -13.79 -2.56
C LEU A 58 3.44 -12.28 -2.79
N ALA A 59 2.34 -11.56 -3.03
CA ALA A 59 2.40 -10.12 -3.23
C ALA A 59 2.72 -9.34 -1.95
N VAL A 60 2.19 -9.75 -0.81
CA VAL A 60 2.58 -9.19 0.50
C VAL A 60 4.06 -9.43 0.74
N LYS A 61 4.54 -10.65 0.48
CA LYS A 61 5.95 -10.98 0.64
C LYS A 61 6.83 -10.12 -0.27
N GLU A 62 6.47 -9.99 -1.55
CA GLU A 62 7.20 -9.17 -2.51
C GLU A 62 7.25 -7.70 -2.04
N TYR A 63 6.12 -7.14 -1.61
CA TYR A 63 6.06 -5.77 -1.11
C TYR A 63 7.02 -5.54 0.09
N GLN A 64 7.08 -6.52 1.00
CA GLN A 64 7.92 -6.46 2.19
C GLN A 64 9.41 -6.71 1.88
N SER A 65 9.74 -7.64 0.98
CA SER A 65 11.14 -8.06 0.73
C SER A 65 11.86 -7.30 -0.39
N SER A 66 11.12 -6.68 -1.32
CA SER A 66 11.71 -5.98 -2.48
C SER A 66 12.29 -4.61 -2.16
N GLY A 67 12.06 -4.09 -0.95
CA GLY A 67 12.36 -2.70 -0.60
C GLY A 67 11.29 -1.69 -1.07
N THR A 68 10.26 -2.15 -1.79
CA THR A 68 9.13 -1.31 -2.22
C THR A 68 8.42 -0.69 -1.03
N GLN A 69 8.11 -1.47 0.01
CA GLN A 69 7.49 -0.94 1.23
C GLN A 69 8.29 0.20 1.87
N ALA A 70 9.60 0.05 1.99
CA ALA A 70 10.45 1.08 2.58
C ALA A 70 10.47 2.35 1.72
N THR A 71 10.60 2.17 0.40
CA THR A 71 10.61 3.28 -0.57
C THR A 71 9.31 4.07 -0.55
N VAL A 72 8.18 3.37 -0.63
CA VAL A 72 6.83 3.97 -0.59
C VAL A 72 6.57 4.67 0.74
N LEU A 73 6.96 4.05 1.86
CA LEU A 73 6.80 4.64 3.19
C LEU A 73 7.55 5.97 3.29
N THR A 74 8.83 6.00 2.90
CA THR A 74 9.64 7.23 2.95
C THR A 74 9.09 8.30 2.00
N ALA A 75 8.70 7.94 0.78
CA ALA A 75 8.17 8.87 -0.20
C ALA A 75 6.83 9.50 0.26
N LEU A 76 5.91 8.68 0.79
CA LEU A 76 4.62 9.17 1.29
C LEU A 76 4.79 10.05 2.53
N GLN A 77 5.68 9.68 3.46
CA GLN A 77 5.98 10.52 4.62
C GLN A 77 6.52 11.89 4.20
N HIS A 78 7.41 11.92 3.20
CA HIS A 78 7.93 13.15 2.64
C HIS A 78 6.82 13.99 2.00
N ALA A 79 6.04 13.41 1.08
CA ALA A 79 4.97 14.11 0.38
C ALA A 79 3.89 14.66 1.33
N ILE A 80 3.48 13.88 2.34
CA ILE A 80 2.50 14.33 3.33
C ILE A 80 3.02 15.51 4.16
N ASN A 81 4.32 15.50 4.49
CA ASN A 81 4.93 16.59 5.25
C ASN A 81 5.11 17.85 4.39
N GLU A 82 5.49 17.70 3.11
CA GLU A 82 5.73 18.83 2.20
C GLU A 82 4.43 19.49 1.74
N TYR A 83 3.41 18.70 1.41
CA TYR A 83 2.17 19.18 0.79
C TYR A 83 0.96 19.17 1.75
N SER A 84 1.19 19.21 3.06
CA SER A 84 0.12 19.11 4.07
C SER A 84 -1.01 20.14 3.92
N ASN A 85 -0.72 21.28 3.29
CA ASN A 85 -1.64 22.40 3.11
C ASN A 85 -2.19 22.52 1.68
N ASP A 86 -1.72 21.68 0.75
CA ASP A 86 -2.17 21.64 -0.64
C ASP A 86 -2.63 20.23 -0.99
N TYR A 87 -3.92 19.97 -0.75
CA TYR A 87 -4.53 18.67 -0.98
C TYR A 87 -4.49 18.23 -2.45
N GLY A 88 -4.49 19.19 -3.40
CA GLY A 88 -4.44 18.87 -4.83
C GLY A 88 -3.08 18.31 -5.21
N VAL A 89 -2.02 18.99 -4.79
CA VAL A 89 -0.63 18.55 -5.00
C VAL A 89 -0.34 17.27 -4.22
N LEU A 90 -0.80 17.17 -2.97
CA LEU A 90 -0.63 15.96 -2.16
C LEU A 90 -1.28 14.73 -2.81
N MET A 91 -2.51 14.87 -3.31
CA MET A 91 -3.20 13.75 -3.95
C MET A 91 -2.49 13.29 -5.22
N GLN A 92 -2.02 14.23 -6.04
CA GLN A 92 -1.24 13.89 -7.23
C GLN A 92 0.06 13.18 -6.86
N ALA A 93 0.80 13.68 -5.86
CA ALA A 93 2.04 13.06 -5.40
C ALA A 93 1.82 11.62 -4.89
N ILE A 94 0.73 11.35 -4.17
CA ILE A 94 0.38 9.99 -3.71
C ILE A 94 0.14 9.06 -4.90
N ILE A 95 -0.58 9.53 -5.93
CA ILE A 95 -0.84 8.74 -7.15
C ILE A 95 0.47 8.44 -7.86
N ASP A 96 1.32 9.44 -8.05
CA ASP A 96 2.61 9.29 -8.73
C ASP A 96 3.50 8.28 -7.99
N ILE A 97 3.57 8.37 -6.66
CA ILE A 97 4.31 7.39 -5.83
C ILE A 97 3.79 5.97 -6.03
N ILE A 98 2.47 5.76 -6.06
CA ILE A 98 1.89 4.43 -6.29
C ILE A 98 2.24 3.92 -7.70
N VAL A 99 2.11 4.77 -8.72
CA VAL A 99 2.37 4.38 -10.12
C VAL A 99 3.84 4.01 -10.34
N ASP A 100 4.76 4.78 -9.76
CA ASP A 100 6.21 4.59 -9.88
C ASP A 100 6.72 3.37 -9.11
N ASN A 101 5.99 2.94 -8.09
CA ASN A 101 6.35 1.82 -7.22
C ASN A 101 5.51 0.56 -7.47
N ARG A 102 4.79 0.49 -8.60
CA ARG A 102 4.14 -0.75 -9.05
C ARG A 102 5.14 -1.90 -9.06
N MET A 103 4.69 -3.04 -8.54
CA MET A 103 5.58 -4.20 -8.37
C MET A 103 5.59 -5.08 -9.61
N CYS A 104 4.56 -5.01 -10.46
CA CYS A 104 4.67 -5.59 -11.79
C CYS A 104 5.55 -4.69 -12.68
N LYS A 105 6.55 -5.28 -13.32
CA LYS A 105 7.42 -4.65 -14.32
C LYS A 105 7.46 -5.53 -15.55
#